data_AF-A0A6C0JZ34-F1
#
_entry.id   AF-A0A6C0JZ34-F1
#
_cell.length_a   1.000
_cell.length_b   1.000
_cell.length_c   1.000
_cell.angle_alpha   90.00
_cell.angle_beta   90.00
_cell.angle_gamma   90.00
#
_symmetry.space_group_name_H-M   'P 1'
#
loop_
_entity.id
_entity.type
_entity.pdbx_description
1 polymer ?
#
loop_
_entity_poly.entity_id
_entity_poly.type
_entity_poly.pdbx_seq_one_letter_code
_entity_poly.pdbx_strand_id
1 'polypeptide(L)'
;MASSNNQRGTRNMSAGDWIRLKRIRGSALLPNSTFQIQPIVGIPPNNENSNTFVLACIDPRFTAALEDYLLNTLVGSYDLFVLAGSALGGNLTGHGSGIGLCSVVSTGNNWQTALLEHIQVAITLHDVQQILIVDHLDCGAYGACGGTDTSTGHNAQFTTLLGLIDAHTFYTNAGSTATGSAIFGSNIFGYYFDHPSGSTTALTTYTGNVVSTQHFPNTSGASVLVLGCIDPRFLEMMSWFLLNYKEVKFNYDLFILAGSSLGANQSYTSYPTLRASTSKGSYPGGIQLDGTHYLGVNWGPTLFDHIAVAKQLHQITEVWVFDHLDCGAYKAIQNIPTDLDIGLHTTELRKLQGFIGTRHSDLSFKGFVMDTNGLIVNVVDDGKGIDVPLRTFGSSRIRNPSSDITDQKAFQASDYTTQVGKSIVGTRLCDCSTFDPIKHNPLATLCTYQKGGS
;
A
#
# COMPACT_ATOMS: atom_id res chain seq x y z
N MET A 1 -29.05 25.70 -48.84
CA MET A 1 -29.49 24.39 -48.29
C MET A 1 -28.54 23.32 -48.81
N ALA A 2 -27.76 22.71 -47.92
CA ALA A 2 -27.18 21.37 -48.08
C ALA A 2 -26.38 21.07 -46.79
N SER A 3 -26.99 20.33 -45.86
CA SER A 3 -26.29 19.63 -44.79
C SER A 3 -26.00 18.21 -45.27
N SER A 4 -24.72 17.86 -45.41
CA SER A 4 -24.30 16.49 -45.67
C SER A 4 -23.83 15.82 -44.37
N ASN A 5 -24.58 14.80 -44.00
CA ASN A 5 -24.28 13.77 -43.02
C ASN A 5 -22.93 13.09 -43.31
N ASN A 6 -22.06 12.96 -42.30
CA ASN A 6 -20.90 12.07 -42.30
C ASN A 6 -20.72 11.43 -40.92
N GLN A 7 -21.68 10.60 -40.51
CA GLN A 7 -21.38 9.48 -39.62
C GLN A 7 -20.66 8.39 -40.42
N ARG A 8 -19.33 8.28 -40.28
CA ARG A 8 -18.58 7.03 -40.49
C ARG A 8 -17.15 7.19 -39.96
N GLY A 9 -16.76 6.33 -39.00
CA GLY A 9 -15.35 6.01 -38.78
C GLY A 9 -14.82 5.92 -37.35
N THR A 10 -15.49 5.22 -36.41
CA THR A 10 -14.81 4.70 -35.18
C THR A 10 -15.41 3.39 -34.65
N ARG A 11 -16.02 2.55 -35.50
CA ARG A 11 -16.33 1.17 -35.09
C ARG A 11 -15.13 0.28 -35.45
N ASN A 12 -14.57 -0.38 -34.43
CA ASN A 12 -13.49 -1.39 -34.48
C ASN A 12 -12.05 -0.86 -34.58
N MET A 13 -11.65 -0.01 -33.64
CA MET A 13 -10.22 0.20 -33.38
C MET A 13 -9.78 -0.63 -32.18
N SER A 14 -8.75 -1.46 -32.34
CA SER A 14 -8.11 -2.13 -31.21
C SER A 14 -7.35 -1.13 -30.34
N ALA A 15 -7.09 -1.46 -29.07
CA ALA A 15 -6.27 -0.61 -28.19
C ALA A 15 -4.90 -0.26 -28.80
N GLY A 16 -4.32 -1.16 -29.60
CA GLY A 16 -3.07 -0.94 -30.34
C GLY A 16 -3.18 0.13 -31.43
N ASP A 17 -4.29 0.19 -32.16
CA ASP A 17 -4.49 1.16 -33.26
C ASP A 17 -4.71 2.58 -32.74
N TRP A 18 -5.32 2.70 -31.56
CA TRP A 18 -5.51 3.99 -30.89
C TRP A 18 -4.18 4.54 -30.33
N ILE A 19 -3.32 3.66 -29.82
CA ILE A 19 -1.95 4.01 -29.39
C ILE A 19 -1.10 4.48 -30.58
N ARG A 20 -1.23 3.81 -31.74
CA ARG A 20 -0.50 4.16 -32.97
C ARG A 20 -0.90 5.53 -33.52
N LEU A 21 -2.19 5.86 -33.56
CA LEU A 21 -2.67 7.18 -33.99
C LEU A 21 -2.26 8.32 -33.05
N LYS A 22 -2.17 8.06 -31.74
CA LYS A 22 -1.68 9.04 -30.75
C LYS A 22 -0.18 9.30 -30.86
N ARG A 23 0.60 8.36 -31.41
CA ARG A 23 2.04 8.48 -31.62
C ARG A 23 2.40 9.37 -32.82
N ILE A 24 1.56 9.35 -33.87
CA ILE A 24 1.78 10.09 -35.13
C ILE A 24 1.46 11.60 -35.00
N ARG A 25 0.55 12.00 -34.10
CA ARG A 25 0.06 13.39 -34.00
C ARG A 25 0.91 14.36 -33.16
N GLY A 26 2.12 14.00 -32.75
CA GLY A 26 2.91 14.93 -31.93
C GLY A 26 4.40 14.69 -32.02
N SER A 27 5.02 15.00 -33.14
CA SER A 27 6.48 15.05 -33.26
C SER A 27 6.90 16.51 -33.29
N ALA A 28 7.33 17.07 -32.17
CA ALA A 28 8.13 18.30 -32.10
C ALA A 28 8.83 18.32 -30.75
N LEU A 29 10.16 18.29 -30.77
CA LEU A 29 11.07 18.37 -29.63
C LEU A 29 11.47 19.85 -29.43
N LEU A 30 11.61 20.29 -28.19
CA LEU A 30 12.45 21.45 -27.84
C LEU A 30 13.56 20.97 -26.90
N PRO A 31 14.84 21.31 -27.17
CA PRO A 31 15.97 20.93 -26.33
C PRO A 31 16.17 21.93 -25.18
N ASN A 32 16.64 21.45 -24.04
CA ASN A 32 17.09 22.20 -22.85
C ASN A 32 16.05 22.85 -21.92
N SER A 33 15.27 22.03 -21.20
CA SER A 33 14.76 22.43 -19.88
C SER A 33 14.80 21.27 -18.91
N THR A 34 15.64 21.36 -17.88
CA THR A 34 15.61 20.49 -16.69
C THR A 34 14.35 20.79 -15.89
N PHE A 35 13.26 20.08 -16.19
CA PHE A 35 12.00 20.18 -15.47
C PHE A 35 11.95 19.07 -14.41
N GLN A 36 12.25 19.43 -13.17
CA GLN A 36 11.99 18.60 -11.99
C GLN A 36 10.48 18.58 -11.77
N ILE A 37 9.82 17.44 -12.02
CA ILE A 37 8.39 17.28 -11.71
C ILE A 37 8.30 16.81 -10.27
N GLN A 38 7.90 17.71 -9.37
CA GLN A 38 7.47 17.39 -8.01
C GLN A 38 6.20 16.52 -8.08
N PRO A 39 6.01 15.53 -7.19
CA PRO A 39 4.69 14.98 -6.93
C PRO A 39 3.75 16.14 -6.60
N ILE A 40 2.59 16.21 -7.24
CA ILE A 40 1.62 17.32 -7.06
C ILE A 40 0.95 17.24 -5.68
N VAL A 41 1.18 16.15 -4.95
CA VAL A 41 0.85 16.02 -3.54
C VAL A 41 2.15 16.30 -2.79
N GLY A 42 2.25 17.47 -2.15
CA GLY A 42 3.32 17.68 -1.18
C GLY A 42 3.22 16.60 -0.10
N ILE A 43 4.34 16.08 0.37
CA ILE A 43 4.33 15.10 1.46
C ILE A 43 3.51 15.65 2.63
N PRO A 44 2.52 14.89 3.15
CA PRO A 44 1.83 15.26 4.36
C PRO A 44 2.87 15.55 5.47
N PRO A 45 2.74 16.66 6.21
CA PRO A 45 3.70 17.00 7.26
C PRO A 45 3.78 15.85 8.29
N ASN A 46 4.97 15.67 8.91
CA ASN A 46 5.35 14.52 9.74
C ASN A 46 4.63 14.45 11.12
N ASN A 47 3.36 14.89 11.23
CA ASN A 47 2.80 15.23 12.55
C ASN A 47 1.28 15.49 12.62
N GLU A 48 0.41 14.65 12.05
CA GLU A 48 -1.00 14.62 12.48
C GLU A 48 -1.44 13.17 12.71
N ASN A 49 -1.37 12.73 13.97
CA ASN A 49 -1.99 11.55 14.58
C ASN A 49 -2.52 10.49 13.58
N SER A 50 -1.63 9.63 13.07
CA SER A 50 -2.04 8.38 12.42
C SER A 50 -2.62 7.47 13.49
N ASN A 51 -3.93 7.61 13.73
CA ASN A 51 -4.60 6.88 14.79
C ASN A 51 -5.03 5.48 14.35
N THR A 52 -4.80 5.10 13.09
CA THR A 52 -5.39 3.90 12.50
C THR A 52 -4.33 2.99 11.88
N PHE A 53 -4.22 1.76 12.38
CA PHE A 53 -3.48 0.69 11.72
C PHE A 53 -4.41 -0.07 10.78
N VAL A 54 -4.01 -0.22 9.53
CA VAL A 54 -4.78 -0.92 8.49
C VAL A 54 -4.09 -2.24 8.16
N LEU A 55 -4.79 -3.35 8.31
CA LEU A 55 -4.39 -4.66 7.81
C LEU A 55 -5.17 -4.97 6.53
N ALA A 56 -4.46 -5.29 5.45
CA ALA A 56 -5.08 -5.64 4.17
C ALA A 56 -4.47 -6.88 3.51
N CYS A 57 -5.13 -7.36 2.46
CA CYS A 57 -4.64 -8.46 1.63
C CYS A 57 -3.62 -7.98 0.58
N ILE A 58 -2.67 -8.85 0.22
CA ILE A 58 -1.68 -8.65 -0.86
C ILE A 58 -2.29 -8.54 -2.27
N ASP A 59 -3.57 -8.87 -2.42
CA ASP A 59 -4.22 -9.04 -3.72
C ASP A 59 -4.18 -7.75 -4.57
N PRO A 60 -3.56 -7.81 -5.77
CA PRO A 60 -3.30 -6.64 -6.61
C PRO A 60 -4.58 -5.98 -7.12
N ARG A 61 -5.69 -6.74 -7.16
CA ARG A 61 -6.97 -6.28 -7.69
C ARG A 61 -7.64 -5.28 -6.76
N PHE A 62 -7.36 -5.37 -5.47
CA PHE A 62 -8.01 -4.56 -4.43
C PHE A 62 -7.11 -3.43 -3.91
N THR A 63 -5.80 -3.42 -4.22
CA THR A 63 -4.86 -2.39 -3.75
C THR A 63 -5.36 -0.98 -4.06
N ALA A 64 -5.81 -0.71 -5.29
CA ALA A 64 -6.28 0.62 -5.65
C ALA A 64 -7.66 0.97 -5.07
N ALA A 65 -8.54 -0.01 -4.92
CA ALA A 65 -9.84 0.20 -4.27
C ALA A 65 -9.65 0.55 -2.80
N LEU A 66 -8.71 -0.14 -2.13
CA LEU A 66 -8.30 0.15 -0.76
C LEU A 66 -7.67 1.54 -0.66
N GLU A 67 -6.68 1.86 -1.49
CA GLU A 67 -6.02 3.17 -1.49
C GLU A 67 -7.02 4.31 -1.70
N ASP A 68 -7.95 4.18 -2.65
CA ASP A 68 -8.98 5.21 -2.88
C ASP A 68 -9.89 5.38 -1.65
N TYR A 69 -10.31 4.27 -1.02
CA TYR A 69 -11.06 4.33 0.24
C TYR A 69 -10.27 5.04 1.34
N LEU A 70 -9.01 4.67 1.57
CA LEU A 70 -8.18 5.22 2.63
C LEU A 70 -7.83 6.69 2.39
N LEU A 71 -7.58 7.10 1.14
CA LEU A 71 -7.35 8.51 0.78
C LEU A 71 -8.59 9.38 1.06
N ASN A 72 -9.78 8.84 0.81
CA ASN A 72 -11.04 9.55 1.02
C ASN A 72 -11.50 9.56 2.48
N THR A 73 -11.03 8.63 3.32
CA THR A 73 -11.47 8.48 4.71
C THR A 73 -10.43 8.88 5.76
N LEU A 74 -9.17 8.50 5.57
CA LEU A 74 -8.09 8.67 6.55
C LEU A 74 -7.00 9.67 6.10
N VAL A 75 -7.04 10.16 4.85
CA VAL A 75 -6.19 11.27 4.32
C VAL A 75 -4.70 11.16 4.69
N GLY A 76 -4.11 9.96 4.58
CA GLY A 76 -2.69 9.74 4.88
C GLY A 76 -2.34 9.65 6.37
N SER A 77 -3.33 9.51 7.26
CA SER A 77 -3.15 9.26 8.69
C SER A 77 -3.39 7.78 9.04
N TYR A 78 -2.71 6.87 8.34
CA TYR A 78 -2.83 5.44 8.62
C TYR A 78 -1.52 4.66 8.41
N ASP A 79 -1.33 3.60 9.21
CA ASP A 79 -0.22 2.67 9.08
C ASP A 79 -0.69 1.44 8.32
N LEU A 80 -0.22 1.21 7.09
CA LEU A 80 -0.62 0.04 6.32
C LEU A 80 0.32 -1.13 6.57
N PHE A 81 -0.26 -2.29 6.89
CA PHE A 81 0.42 -3.57 6.86
C PHE A 81 -0.36 -4.55 5.97
N VAL A 82 0.36 -5.37 5.22
CA VAL A 82 -0.25 -6.25 4.23
C VAL A 82 0.20 -7.68 4.47
N LEU A 83 -0.77 -8.60 4.55
CA LEU A 83 -0.54 -10.04 4.61
C LEU A 83 -1.39 -10.75 3.57
N ALA A 84 -0.90 -11.83 2.99
CA ALA A 84 -1.71 -12.69 2.14
C ALA A 84 -2.91 -13.22 2.94
N GLY A 85 -4.12 -12.85 2.50
CA GLY A 85 -5.37 -13.20 3.18
C GLY A 85 -5.70 -12.35 4.41
N SER A 86 -5.04 -11.21 4.63
CA SER A 86 -5.37 -10.23 5.69
C SER A 86 -5.63 -10.89 7.05
N ALA A 87 -6.89 -11.04 7.48
CA ALA A 87 -7.24 -11.67 8.76
C ALA A 87 -6.79 -13.13 8.87
N LEU A 88 -6.93 -13.92 7.80
CA LEU A 88 -6.45 -15.31 7.76
C LEU A 88 -4.93 -15.38 7.95
N GLY A 89 -4.19 -14.51 7.25
CA GLY A 89 -2.73 -14.42 7.38
C GLY A 89 -2.29 -14.02 8.78
N GLY A 90 -3.00 -13.07 9.40
CA GLY A 90 -2.76 -12.63 10.78
C GLY A 90 -3.01 -13.72 11.84
N ASN A 91 -3.79 -14.75 11.51
CA ASN A 91 -4.05 -15.90 12.37
C ASN A 91 -3.04 -17.04 12.21
N LEU A 92 -2.06 -16.93 11.31
CA LEU A 92 -1.05 -17.97 11.10
C LEU A 92 0.06 -17.89 12.15
N THR A 93 -0.06 -18.75 13.16
CA THR A 93 0.81 -18.83 14.36
C THR A 93 2.15 -19.56 14.14
N GLY A 94 2.41 -20.02 12.91
CA GLY A 94 3.69 -20.54 12.47
C GLY A 94 3.87 -22.06 12.51
N HIS A 95 5.03 -22.48 11.95
CA HIS A 95 5.45 -23.85 11.64
C HIS A 95 4.34 -24.78 11.16
N GLY A 96 3.90 -24.54 9.91
CA GLY A 96 2.91 -25.38 9.24
C GLY A 96 1.46 -25.02 9.59
N SER A 97 1.26 -23.86 10.23
CA SER A 97 -0.07 -23.28 10.43
C SER A 97 -0.76 -23.01 9.08
N GLY A 98 -2.08 -23.22 9.04
CA GLY A 98 -2.88 -23.19 7.82
C GLY A 98 -2.92 -24.54 7.10
N ILE A 99 -3.53 -24.57 5.92
CA ILE A 99 -3.68 -25.76 5.07
C ILE A 99 -3.12 -25.44 3.68
N GLY A 100 -2.78 -26.43 2.85
CA GLY A 100 -2.30 -26.18 1.49
C GLY A 100 -0.96 -25.42 1.42
N LEU A 101 -0.87 -24.40 0.57
CA LEU A 101 0.34 -23.59 0.36
C LEU A 101 0.85 -22.95 1.65
N CYS A 102 -0.03 -22.40 2.49
CA CYS A 102 0.39 -21.78 3.76
C CYS A 102 0.98 -22.78 4.75
N SER A 103 0.54 -24.05 4.71
CA SER A 103 1.16 -25.10 5.53
C SER A 103 2.60 -25.39 5.12
N VAL A 104 2.99 -25.05 3.89
CA VAL A 104 4.36 -25.20 3.37
C VAL A 104 5.16 -23.92 3.57
N VAL A 105 4.61 -22.75 3.22
CA VAL A 105 5.38 -21.50 3.30
C VAL A 105 5.59 -21.03 4.73
N SER A 106 4.62 -21.23 5.64
CA SER A 106 4.77 -20.85 7.05
C SER A 106 5.57 -21.85 7.89
N THR A 107 6.16 -22.89 7.27
CA THR A 107 6.88 -23.97 7.98
C THR A 107 8.04 -23.49 8.84
N GLY A 108 8.61 -22.31 8.58
CA GLY A 108 9.75 -21.78 9.34
C GLY A 108 9.50 -20.41 9.97
N ASN A 109 8.26 -19.93 9.96
CA ASN A 109 7.96 -18.51 10.23
C ASN A 109 6.62 -18.35 10.95
N ASN A 110 6.38 -17.17 11.54
CA ASN A 110 5.16 -16.83 12.25
C ASN A 110 4.64 -15.46 11.78
N TRP A 111 3.65 -15.48 10.88
CA TRP A 111 3.07 -14.25 10.31
C TRP A 111 2.28 -13.48 11.36
N GLN A 112 1.64 -14.18 12.31
CA GLN A 112 0.96 -13.55 13.44
C GLN A 112 1.94 -12.75 14.29
N THR A 113 3.14 -13.28 14.56
CA THR A 113 4.17 -12.50 15.24
C THR A 113 4.55 -11.27 14.43
N ALA A 114 4.80 -11.40 13.12
CA ALA A 114 5.10 -10.24 12.29
C ALA A 114 3.99 -9.18 12.34
N LEU A 115 2.71 -9.57 12.32
CA LEU A 115 1.57 -8.66 12.48
C LEU A 115 1.58 -7.94 13.83
N LEU A 116 1.67 -8.68 14.94
CA LEU A 116 1.68 -8.11 16.28
C LEU A 116 2.88 -7.17 16.48
N GLU A 117 4.02 -7.49 15.88
CA GLU A 117 5.20 -6.61 15.83
C GLU A 117 4.94 -5.31 15.09
N HIS A 118 4.22 -5.34 13.97
CA HIS A 118 3.88 -4.12 13.24
C HIS A 118 2.82 -3.28 13.96
N ILE A 119 1.85 -3.91 14.63
CA ILE A 119 0.93 -3.19 15.53
C ILE A 119 1.70 -2.50 16.66
N GLN A 120 2.67 -3.20 17.28
CA GLN A 120 3.53 -2.59 18.31
C GLN A 120 4.34 -1.41 17.75
N VAL A 121 4.93 -1.55 16.56
CA VAL A 121 5.67 -0.46 15.91
C VAL A 121 4.74 0.73 15.63
N ALA A 122 3.52 0.49 15.18
CA ALA A 122 2.54 1.54 14.90
C ALA A 122 2.11 2.30 16.17
N ILE A 123 1.89 1.58 17.28
CA ILE A 123 1.67 2.20 18.60
C ILE A 123 2.88 3.08 18.96
N THR A 124 4.10 2.54 18.85
CA THR A 124 5.33 3.21 19.27
C THR A 124 5.67 4.44 18.44
N LEU A 125 5.49 4.38 17.13
CA LEU A 125 5.90 5.45 16.22
C LEU A 125 4.80 6.51 16.05
N HIS A 126 3.53 6.09 16.05
CA HIS A 126 2.42 6.95 15.63
C HIS A 126 1.23 7.01 16.61
N ASP A 127 1.31 6.34 17.78
CA ASP A 127 0.26 6.33 18.81
C ASP A 127 -1.11 5.81 18.30
N VAL A 128 -1.09 4.76 17.48
CA VAL A 128 -2.31 4.14 16.95
C VAL A 128 -3.29 3.72 18.05
N GLN A 129 -4.56 4.10 17.90
CA GLN A 129 -5.68 3.81 18.82
C GLN A 129 -6.87 3.13 18.13
N GLN A 130 -6.77 2.85 16.83
CA GLN A 130 -7.78 2.19 16.01
C GLN A 130 -7.12 1.16 15.11
N ILE A 131 -7.80 0.04 14.87
CA ILE A 131 -7.39 -0.95 13.86
C ILE A 131 -8.52 -1.12 12.85
N LEU A 132 -8.15 -1.15 11.58
CA LEU A 132 -9.02 -1.50 10.47
C LEU A 132 -8.48 -2.75 9.77
N ILE A 133 -9.28 -3.81 9.71
CA ILE A 133 -8.95 -5.05 9.03
C ILE A 133 -9.82 -5.16 7.79
N VAL A 134 -9.20 -5.19 6.61
CA VAL A 134 -9.87 -5.25 5.32
C VAL A 134 -9.52 -6.56 4.62
N ASP A 135 -10.53 -7.42 4.50
CA ASP A 135 -10.49 -8.63 3.69
C ASP A 135 -11.07 -8.38 2.29
N HIS A 136 -11.18 -9.42 1.47
CA HIS A 136 -11.93 -9.39 0.21
C HIS A 136 -12.39 -10.80 -0.18
N LEU A 137 -13.50 -10.89 -0.93
CA LEU A 137 -13.94 -12.14 -1.55
C LEU A 137 -13.11 -12.47 -2.79
N ASP A 138 -13.23 -13.72 -3.26
CA ASP A 138 -12.40 -14.32 -4.31
C ASP A 138 -10.91 -14.35 -3.93
N CYS A 139 -10.61 -14.53 -2.66
CA CYS A 139 -9.25 -14.47 -2.15
C CYS A 139 -8.48 -15.76 -2.44
N GLY A 140 -7.45 -15.66 -3.30
CA GLY A 140 -6.55 -16.77 -3.61
C GLY A 140 -5.84 -17.32 -2.37
N ALA A 141 -5.51 -16.47 -1.39
CA ALA A 141 -4.92 -16.90 -0.13
C ALA A 141 -5.90 -17.72 0.72
N TYR A 142 -7.18 -17.40 0.77
CA TYR A 142 -8.16 -18.23 1.49
C TYR A 142 -8.25 -19.64 0.86
N GLY A 143 -8.29 -19.73 -0.47
CA GLY A 143 -8.23 -21.02 -1.16
C GLY A 143 -6.91 -21.77 -0.94
N ALA A 144 -5.78 -21.06 -0.95
CA ALA A 144 -4.44 -21.66 -0.85
C ALA A 144 -4.01 -21.98 0.59
N CYS A 145 -4.58 -21.31 1.58
CA CYS A 145 -4.20 -21.39 2.99
C CYS A 145 -5.26 -22.06 3.87
N GLY A 146 -6.35 -22.54 3.26
CA GLY A 146 -7.38 -23.35 3.90
C GLY A 146 -8.47 -22.57 4.63
N GLY A 147 -8.64 -21.30 4.29
CA GLY A 147 -9.82 -20.51 4.67
C GLY A 147 -11.03 -20.86 3.81
N THR A 148 -12.23 -20.58 4.32
CA THR A 148 -13.45 -20.62 3.51
C THR A 148 -13.69 -19.24 2.92
N ASP A 149 -13.58 -19.10 1.61
CA ASP A 149 -13.72 -17.82 0.90
C ASP A 149 -15.19 -17.41 0.73
N THR A 150 -15.84 -17.10 1.85
CA THR A 150 -17.21 -16.56 1.93
C THR A 150 -17.23 -15.47 3.00
N SER A 151 -18.17 -14.54 2.95
CA SER A 151 -18.28 -13.47 3.96
C SER A 151 -18.35 -14.02 5.39
N THR A 152 -18.99 -15.17 5.60
CA THR A 152 -19.03 -15.86 6.90
C THR A 152 -17.66 -16.43 7.30
N GLY A 153 -16.92 -17.02 6.36
CA GLY A 153 -15.58 -17.55 6.60
C GLY A 153 -14.55 -16.46 6.91
N HIS A 154 -14.61 -15.35 6.19
CA HIS A 154 -13.83 -14.14 6.46
C HIS A 154 -14.17 -13.53 7.82
N ASN A 155 -15.46 -13.40 8.16
CA ASN A 155 -15.89 -12.92 9.48
C ASN A 155 -15.37 -13.79 10.63
N ALA A 156 -15.31 -15.11 10.44
CA ALA A 156 -14.76 -16.01 11.44
C ALA A 156 -13.25 -15.78 11.65
N GLN A 157 -12.49 -15.50 10.58
CA GLN A 157 -11.07 -15.13 10.69
C GLN A 157 -10.88 -13.77 11.37
N PHE A 158 -11.68 -12.77 10.97
CA PHE A 158 -11.70 -11.45 11.61
C PHE A 158 -12.00 -11.56 13.12
N THR A 159 -13.05 -12.28 13.51
CA THR A 159 -13.42 -12.47 14.93
C THR A 159 -12.32 -13.17 15.72
N THR A 160 -11.66 -14.16 15.12
CA THR A 160 -10.52 -14.84 15.74
C THR A 160 -9.36 -13.89 15.98
N LEU A 161 -9.02 -13.08 14.97
CA LEU A 161 -7.93 -12.11 15.03
C LEU A 161 -8.23 -10.96 16.00
N LEU A 162 -9.48 -10.50 16.05
CA LEU A 162 -9.96 -9.52 17.02
C LEU A 162 -9.67 -10.00 18.45
N GLY A 163 -10.09 -11.23 18.79
CA GLY A 163 -9.86 -11.80 20.12
C GLY A 163 -8.37 -11.95 20.46
N LEU A 164 -7.53 -12.27 19.48
CA LEU A 164 -6.07 -12.28 19.66
C LEU A 164 -5.53 -10.89 20.01
N ILE A 165 -5.88 -9.87 19.21
CA ILE A 165 -5.39 -8.50 19.39
C ILE A 165 -5.85 -7.96 20.74
N ASP A 166 -7.13 -8.17 21.09
CA ASP A 166 -7.70 -7.71 22.37
C ASP A 166 -6.99 -8.30 23.60
N ALA A 167 -6.58 -9.56 23.50
CA ALA A 167 -5.90 -10.29 24.57
C ALA A 167 -4.38 -10.03 24.59
N HIS A 168 -3.78 -9.59 23.48
CA HIS A 168 -2.35 -9.34 23.41
C HIS A 168 -1.95 -8.16 24.28
N THR A 169 -0.77 -8.22 24.90
CA THR A 169 -0.23 -7.12 25.72
C THR A 169 0.79 -6.35 24.89
N PHE A 170 0.56 -5.05 24.72
CA PHE A 170 1.46 -4.14 24.01
C PHE A 170 2.12 -3.15 24.98
N TYR A 171 3.21 -2.54 24.54
CA TYR A 171 3.84 -1.40 25.20
C TYR A 171 3.24 -0.10 24.67
N THR A 172 2.79 0.74 25.58
CA THR A 172 2.29 2.09 25.30
C THR A 172 3.43 3.09 25.17
N ASN A 173 3.15 4.25 24.57
CA ASN A 173 4.11 5.35 24.48
C ASN A 173 4.52 5.94 25.84
N ALA A 174 3.75 5.67 26.90
CA ALA A 174 4.11 6.03 28.27
C ALA A 174 5.14 5.06 28.90
N GLY A 175 5.55 4.01 28.18
CA GLY A 175 6.51 3.00 28.66
C GLY A 175 5.91 1.94 29.60
N SER A 176 4.59 1.97 29.82
CA SER A 176 3.84 0.91 30.51
C SER A 176 3.26 -0.10 29.53
N THR A 177 2.86 -1.27 30.01
CA THR A 177 2.13 -2.26 29.22
C THR A 177 0.61 -2.13 29.38
N ALA A 178 -0.14 -2.45 28.33
CA ALA A 178 -1.60 -2.50 28.31
C ALA A 178 -2.09 -3.59 27.35
N THR A 179 -3.25 -4.20 27.63
CA THR A 179 -3.87 -5.14 26.68
C THR A 179 -4.39 -4.39 25.45
N GLY A 180 -4.47 -5.05 24.28
CA GLY A 180 -5.05 -4.45 23.08
C GLY A 180 -6.48 -3.95 23.33
N SER A 181 -7.27 -4.68 24.11
CA SER A 181 -8.59 -4.25 24.57
C SER A 181 -8.59 -2.95 25.39
N ALA A 182 -7.51 -2.64 26.11
CA ALA A 182 -7.37 -1.39 26.86
C ALA A 182 -6.88 -0.23 25.97
N ILE A 183 -6.14 -0.53 24.90
CA ILE A 183 -5.62 0.47 23.94
C ILE A 183 -6.69 0.84 22.91
N PHE A 184 -7.27 -0.17 22.26
CA PHE A 184 -8.18 0.00 21.13
C PHE A 184 -9.65 0.00 21.56
N GLY A 185 -10.01 -0.67 22.66
CA GLY A 185 -11.40 -0.78 23.10
C GLY A 185 -12.29 -1.34 21.99
N SER A 186 -13.37 -0.63 21.64
CA SER A 186 -14.25 -0.99 20.53
C SER A 186 -13.78 -0.51 19.16
N ASN A 187 -12.57 0.06 19.04
CA ASN A 187 -12.06 0.69 17.82
C ASN A 187 -11.30 -0.30 16.91
N ILE A 188 -11.76 -1.55 16.83
CA ILE A 188 -11.26 -2.53 15.87
C ILE A 188 -12.39 -2.87 14.90
N PHE A 189 -12.22 -2.46 13.65
CA PHE A 189 -13.24 -2.56 12.61
C PHE A 189 -12.86 -3.61 11.56
N GLY A 190 -13.85 -4.37 11.10
CA GLY A 190 -13.69 -5.39 10.07
C GLY A 190 -14.56 -5.09 8.86
N TYR A 191 -13.93 -4.97 7.70
CA TYR A 191 -14.59 -4.84 6.39
C TYR A 191 -14.09 -5.91 5.43
N TYR A 192 -14.86 -6.15 4.38
CA TYR A 192 -14.39 -6.92 3.24
C TYR A 192 -14.88 -6.31 1.93
N PHE A 193 -14.09 -6.43 0.87
CA PHE A 193 -14.57 -6.14 -0.48
C PHE A 193 -15.40 -7.31 -1.04
N ASP A 194 -16.58 -7.01 -1.57
CA ASP A 194 -17.46 -7.96 -2.24
C ASP A 194 -16.89 -8.46 -3.58
N HIS A 195 -17.47 -9.55 -4.09
CA HIS A 195 -17.22 -10.02 -5.46
C HIS A 195 -17.44 -8.84 -6.43
N PRO A 196 -16.48 -8.54 -7.33
CA PRO A 196 -16.61 -7.43 -8.25
C PRO A 196 -17.84 -7.57 -9.16
N SER A 197 -18.62 -6.50 -9.29
CA SER A 197 -19.70 -6.38 -10.26
C SER A 197 -19.27 -5.44 -11.38
N GLY A 198 -18.85 -6.00 -12.51
CA GLY A 198 -18.24 -5.24 -13.59
C GLY A 198 -16.93 -4.59 -13.13
N SER A 199 -16.84 -3.26 -13.25
CA SER A 199 -15.65 -2.48 -12.87
C SER A 199 -15.78 -1.81 -11.50
N THR A 200 -16.57 -2.40 -10.60
CA THR A 200 -16.79 -1.89 -9.25
C THR A 200 -16.81 -3.02 -8.23
N THR A 201 -16.38 -2.72 -7.01
CA THR A 201 -16.52 -3.59 -5.83
C THR A 201 -17.07 -2.75 -4.67
N ALA A 202 -17.86 -3.37 -3.79
CA ALA A 202 -18.38 -2.72 -2.59
C ALA A 202 -17.50 -3.09 -1.39
N LEU A 203 -17.12 -2.09 -0.59
CA LEU A 203 -16.54 -2.30 0.72
C LEU A 203 -17.70 -2.45 1.72
N THR A 204 -17.79 -3.59 2.38
CA THR A 204 -18.96 -3.99 3.15
C THR A 204 -18.55 -4.40 4.56
N THR A 205 -19.36 -4.04 5.56
CA THR A 205 -19.17 -4.49 6.94
C THR A 205 -19.57 -5.96 7.09
N TYR A 206 -19.02 -6.65 8.10
CA TYR A 206 -19.48 -8.01 8.42
C TYR A 206 -20.94 -8.09 8.91
N THR A 207 -21.59 -6.95 9.17
CA THR A 207 -23.03 -6.84 9.41
C THR A 207 -23.87 -6.66 8.13
N GLY A 208 -23.23 -6.59 6.96
CA GLY A 208 -23.87 -6.51 5.65
C GLY A 208 -24.15 -5.08 5.15
N ASN A 209 -23.59 -4.05 5.79
CA ASN A 209 -23.79 -2.66 5.35
C ASN A 209 -22.69 -2.27 4.36
N VAL A 210 -23.08 -1.75 3.20
CA VAL A 210 -22.13 -1.20 2.22
C VAL A 210 -21.62 0.16 2.74
N VAL A 211 -20.32 0.27 2.95
CA VAL A 211 -19.62 1.47 3.42
C VAL A 211 -19.25 2.38 2.26
N SER A 212 -18.73 1.79 1.18
CA SER A 212 -18.37 2.53 -0.04
C SER A 212 -18.39 1.63 -1.25
N THR A 213 -18.46 2.21 -2.45
CA THR A 213 -18.27 1.49 -3.71
C THR A 213 -17.05 2.05 -4.39
N GLN A 214 -16.11 1.16 -4.72
CA GLN A 214 -14.81 1.51 -5.25
C GLN A 214 -14.66 1.02 -6.69
N HIS A 215 -13.83 1.71 -7.46
CA HIS A 215 -13.48 1.23 -8.79
C HIS A 215 -12.67 -0.07 -8.67
N PHE A 216 -13.07 -1.08 -9.44
CA PHE A 216 -12.38 -2.35 -9.55
C PHE A 216 -11.81 -2.50 -10.97
N PRO A 217 -10.51 -2.71 -11.14
CA PRO A 217 -9.90 -2.88 -12.45
C PRO A 217 -10.21 -4.28 -13.02
N ASN A 218 -10.61 -4.35 -14.30
CA ASN A 218 -10.89 -5.62 -14.98
C ASN A 218 -9.63 -6.41 -15.37
N THR A 219 -8.44 -5.98 -14.93
CA THR A 219 -7.15 -6.64 -15.19
C THR A 219 -6.73 -7.45 -13.99
N SER A 220 -6.46 -8.73 -14.18
CA SER A 220 -5.91 -9.63 -13.16
C SER A 220 -4.46 -10.00 -13.45
N GLY A 221 -3.68 -10.18 -12.39
CA GLY A 221 -2.26 -10.56 -12.42
C GLY A 221 -1.37 -9.57 -11.68
N ALA A 222 -0.25 -10.03 -11.12
CA ALA A 222 0.83 -9.21 -10.61
C ALA A 222 2.12 -9.61 -11.32
N SER A 223 2.85 -8.65 -11.89
CA SER A 223 4.16 -8.91 -12.54
C SER A 223 5.32 -8.61 -11.58
N VAL A 224 5.03 -7.84 -10.54
CA VAL A 224 5.99 -7.30 -9.58
C VAL A 224 5.43 -7.49 -8.18
N LEU A 225 6.26 -7.93 -7.23
CA LEU A 225 6.00 -7.72 -5.80
C LEU A 225 6.67 -6.42 -5.37
N VAL A 226 5.89 -5.49 -4.85
CA VAL A 226 6.37 -4.22 -4.30
C VAL A 226 6.48 -4.36 -2.79
N LEU A 227 7.67 -4.08 -2.26
CA LEU A 227 7.94 -3.90 -0.83
C LEU A 227 8.03 -2.41 -0.51
N GLY A 228 7.17 -1.92 0.37
CA GLY A 228 7.15 -0.54 0.84
C GLY A 228 7.42 -0.41 2.35
N CYS A 229 7.55 0.84 2.80
CA CYS A 229 7.62 1.19 4.21
C CYS A 229 6.21 1.39 4.79
N ILE A 230 6.04 1.15 6.10
CA ILE A 230 4.79 1.44 6.83
C ILE A 230 4.46 2.94 6.93
N ASP A 231 5.42 3.81 6.61
CA ASP A 231 5.27 5.26 6.69
C ASP A 231 4.18 5.77 5.72
N PRO A 232 3.04 6.31 6.23
CA PRO A 232 1.92 6.73 5.39
C PRO A 232 2.30 7.76 4.33
N ARG A 233 3.27 8.62 4.64
CA ARG A 233 3.68 9.73 3.77
C ARG A 233 4.19 9.24 2.43
N PHE A 234 4.83 8.07 2.43
CA PHE A 234 5.53 7.52 1.29
C PHE A 234 4.72 6.45 0.54
N LEU A 235 3.68 5.90 1.17
CA LEU A 235 2.81 4.93 0.54
C LEU A 235 2.08 5.52 -0.67
N GLU A 236 1.46 6.71 -0.52
CA GLU A 236 0.77 7.38 -1.63
C GLU A 236 1.74 7.69 -2.79
N MET A 237 2.97 8.10 -2.47
CA MET A 237 3.96 8.48 -3.47
C MET A 237 4.50 7.27 -4.24
N MET A 238 4.68 6.14 -3.55
CA MET A 238 4.98 4.86 -4.16
C MET A 238 3.86 4.48 -5.14
N SER A 239 2.60 4.51 -4.71
CA SER A 239 1.45 4.18 -5.56
C SER A 239 1.34 5.14 -6.75
N TRP A 240 1.56 6.44 -6.54
CA TRP A 240 1.61 7.43 -7.61
C TRP A 240 2.72 7.13 -8.63
N PHE A 241 3.92 6.78 -8.17
CA PHE A 241 5.06 6.43 -9.03
C PHE A 241 4.77 5.19 -9.88
N LEU A 242 4.20 4.14 -9.27
CA LEU A 242 3.81 2.92 -9.98
C LEU A 242 2.76 3.21 -11.07
N LEU A 243 1.73 3.98 -10.74
CA LEU A 243 0.62 4.31 -11.64
C LEU A 243 1.03 5.24 -12.80
N ASN A 244 1.78 6.30 -12.51
CA ASN A 244 1.99 7.41 -13.46
C ASN A 244 3.30 7.29 -14.23
N TYR A 245 4.32 6.70 -13.61
CA TYR A 245 5.67 6.72 -14.17
C TYR A 245 6.08 5.36 -14.73
N LYS A 246 5.68 4.27 -14.07
CA LYS A 246 6.03 2.90 -14.48
C LYS A 246 4.93 2.20 -15.28
N GLU A 247 3.75 2.81 -15.38
CA GLU A 247 2.55 2.21 -15.99
C GLU A 247 2.21 0.83 -15.41
N VAL A 248 2.70 0.52 -14.20
CA VAL A 248 2.36 -0.68 -13.43
C VAL A 248 1.07 -0.36 -12.71
N LYS A 249 -0.04 -0.50 -13.45
CA LYS A 249 -1.39 -0.21 -12.94
C LYS A 249 -2.05 -1.51 -12.52
N PHE A 250 -2.38 -1.61 -11.23
CA PHE A 250 -3.19 -2.71 -10.69
C PHE A 250 -2.60 -4.11 -10.96
N ASN A 251 -1.28 -4.18 -11.11
CA ASN A 251 -0.55 -5.38 -11.52
C ASN A 251 0.72 -5.55 -10.68
N TYR A 252 0.60 -5.26 -9.38
CA TYR A 252 1.64 -5.50 -8.40
C TYR A 252 1.03 -6.03 -7.10
N ASP A 253 1.70 -7.02 -6.54
CA ASP A 253 1.46 -7.44 -5.17
C ASP A 253 2.09 -6.41 -4.24
N LEU A 254 1.39 -6.04 -3.18
CA LEU A 254 1.93 -5.11 -2.19
C LEU A 254 2.28 -5.84 -0.89
N PHE A 255 3.48 -5.61 -0.39
CA PHE A 255 3.88 -6.01 0.95
C PHE A 255 4.52 -4.82 1.66
N ILE A 256 4.26 -4.66 2.95
CA ILE A 256 4.76 -3.53 3.72
C ILE A 256 5.53 -4.05 4.93
N LEU A 257 6.70 -3.47 5.19
CA LEU A 257 7.44 -3.66 6.44
C LEU A 257 7.86 -2.31 7.00
N ALA A 258 7.90 -2.18 8.32
CA ALA A 258 8.54 -1.02 8.93
C ALA A 258 10.02 -0.96 8.51
N GLY A 259 10.41 0.13 7.82
CA GLY A 259 11.76 0.30 7.28
C GLY A 259 12.07 -0.49 6.01
N SER A 260 11.06 -1.09 5.36
CA SER A 260 11.17 -1.73 4.04
C SER A 260 12.38 -2.69 3.94
N SER A 261 13.46 -2.30 3.26
CA SER A 261 14.66 -3.15 3.11
C SER A 261 15.38 -3.43 4.43
N LEU A 262 15.55 -2.43 5.30
CA LEU A 262 16.15 -2.60 6.62
C LEU A 262 15.31 -3.52 7.50
N GLY A 263 13.98 -3.37 7.43
CA GLY A 263 13.02 -4.19 8.16
C GLY A 263 13.12 -5.68 7.80
N ALA A 264 13.32 -5.99 6.52
CA ALA A 264 13.56 -7.36 6.07
C ALA A 264 14.94 -7.89 6.49
N ASN A 265 15.99 -7.07 6.37
CA ASN A 265 17.37 -7.50 6.60
C ASN A 265 17.67 -7.77 8.09
N GLN A 266 17.08 -7.02 9.02
CA GLN A 266 17.36 -7.14 10.45
C GLN A 266 16.96 -8.49 11.08
N SER A 267 16.22 -9.32 10.35
CA SER A 267 15.90 -10.69 10.76
C SER A 267 17.13 -11.61 10.75
N TYR A 268 18.19 -11.23 10.04
CA TYR A 268 19.34 -12.10 9.77
C TYR A 268 20.62 -11.56 10.40
N THR A 269 21.41 -12.43 11.05
CA THR A 269 22.79 -12.10 11.45
C THR A 269 23.73 -12.21 10.25
N SER A 270 23.51 -13.24 9.44
CA SER A 270 24.10 -13.45 8.12
C SER A 270 23.13 -14.32 7.34
N TYR A 271 22.65 -13.88 6.19
CA TYR A 271 21.64 -14.62 5.44
C TYR A 271 22.13 -16.02 5.02
N PRO A 272 21.35 -17.10 5.19
CA PRO A 272 19.96 -17.16 5.66
C PRO A 272 19.78 -17.38 7.17
N THR A 273 20.85 -17.26 7.97
CA THR A 273 20.85 -17.48 9.43
C THR A 273 20.08 -16.37 10.16
N LEU A 274 18.99 -16.76 10.83
CA LEU A 274 18.18 -15.85 11.63
C LEU A 274 18.90 -15.38 12.90
N ARG A 275 18.61 -14.15 13.30
CA ARG A 275 18.90 -13.64 14.64
C ARG A 275 18.03 -14.38 15.65
N ALA A 276 18.58 -14.72 16.82
CA ALA A 276 17.79 -15.31 17.88
C ALA A 276 16.74 -14.30 18.40
N SER A 277 15.54 -14.78 18.76
CA SER A 277 14.47 -13.93 19.29
C SER A 277 14.85 -13.16 20.56
N THR A 278 15.78 -13.72 21.34
CA THR A 278 16.34 -13.11 22.56
C THR A 278 17.53 -12.18 22.31
N SER A 279 18.00 -12.08 21.06
CA SER A 279 19.06 -11.14 20.72
C SER A 279 18.45 -9.78 20.41
N LYS A 280 18.86 -8.75 21.14
CA LYS A 280 18.36 -7.38 20.97
C LYS A 280 18.45 -6.96 19.50
N GLY A 281 17.30 -6.67 18.92
CA GLY A 281 17.22 -5.97 17.64
C GLY A 281 17.60 -4.51 17.85
N SER A 282 17.89 -3.81 16.77
CA SER A 282 18.45 -2.48 16.93
C SER A 282 17.40 -1.39 17.23
N TYR A 283 16.10 -1.75 17.34
CA TYR A 283 15.05 -0.85 17.83
C TYR A 283 15.43 -0.23 19.22
N PRO A 284 15.25 1.09 19.42
CA PRO A 284 15.62 1.78 20.65
C PRO A 284 14.79 1.23 21.82
N GLY A 285 15.36 1.26 23.02
CA GLY A 285 14.67 0.78 24.22
C GLY A 285 14.64 -0.75 24.37
N GLY A 286 14.98 -1.52 23.33
CA GLY A 286 14.88 -2.98 23.39
C GLY A 286 13.45 -3.43 23.62
N ILE A 287 12.51 -2.81 22.91
CA ILE A 287 11.08 -3.13 22.98
C ILE A 287 10.93 -4.63 22.71
N GLN A 288 10.48 -5.33 23.74
CA GLN A 288 10.11 -6.73 23.66
C GLN A 288 8.61 -6.78 23.44
N LEU A 289 8.07 -7.70 22.65
CA LEU A 289 6.61 -7.82 22.53
C LEU A 289 5.96 -8.33 23.81
N ASP A 290 6.61 -9.31 24.43
CA ASP A 290 6.08 -10.09 25.54
C ASP A 290 7.09 -10.22 26.69
N GLY A 291 8.08 -9.32 26.74
CA GLY A 291 9.16 -9.35 27.71
C GLY A 291 10.28 -10.36 27.41
N THR A 292 10.20 -11.13 26.31
CA THR A 292 11.24 -12.10 25.93
C THR A 292 11.65 -12.03 24.46
N HIS A 293 10.77 -11.58 23.57
CA HIS A 293 11.00 -11.52 22.12
C HIS A 293 11.29 -10.11 21.63
N TYR A 294 12.46 -9.89 21.01
CA TYR A 294 12.78 -8.66 20.30
C TYR A 294 12.17 -8.63 18.91
N LEU A 295 11.64 -7.47 18.54
CA LEU A 295 10.99 -7.22 17.24
C LEU A 295 11.86 -7.60 16.05
N GLY A 296 11.22 -8.03 14.97
CA GLY A 296 11.79 -8.05 13.62
C GLY A 296 12.46 -9.35 13.21
N VAL A 297 12.45 -10.39 14.04
CA VAL A 297 13.05 -11.69 13.67
C VAL A 297 12.23 -12.40 12.59
N ASN A 298 10.90 -12.24 12.60
CA ASN A 298 10.00 -12.89 11.64
C ASN A 298 9.75 -12.07 10.37
N TRP A 299 10.24 -10.83 10.26
CA TRP A 299 9.88 -9.92 9.15
C TRP A 299 10.46 -10.35 7.80
N GLY A 300 11.76 -10.61 7.75
CA GLY A 300 12.45 -11.15 6.57
C GLY A 300 11.85 -12.49 6.12
N PRO A 301 11.72 -13.49 7.01
CA PRO A 301 11.00 -14.72 6.68
C PRO A 301 9.59 -14.48 6.13
N THR A 302 8.82 -13.55 6.71
CA THR A 302 7.46 -13.23 6.24
C THR A 302 7.48 -12.66 4.84
N LEU A 303 8.41 -11.74 4.53
CA LEU A 303 8.62 -11.25 3.16
C LEU A 303 8.91 -12.41 2.19
N PHE A 304 9.83 -13.33 2.54
CA PHE A 304 10.17 -14.44 1.65
C PHE A 304 9.01 -15.43 1.44
N ASP A 305 8.17 -15.64 2.45
CA ASP A 305 6.96 -16.42 2.30
C ASP A 305 5.97 -15.71 1.36
N HIS A 306 5.84 -14.39 1.45
CA HIS A 306 4.99 -13.60 0.56
C HIS A 306 5.53 -13.56 -0.86
N ILE A 307 6.86 -13.54 -1.07
CA ILE A 307 7.47 -13.77 -2.39
C ILE A 307 7.05 -15.13 -2.93
N ALA A 308 7.11 -16.19 -2.13
CA ALA A 308 6.70 -17.52 -2.57
C ALA A 308 5.20 -17.60 -2.93
N VAL A 309 4.34 -16.98 -2.13
CA VAL A 309 2.89 -16.88 -2.41
C VAL A 309 2.63 -16.10 -3.70
N ALA A 310 3.24 -14.92 -3.86
CA ALA A 310 3.13 -14.08 -5.05
C ALA A 310 3.60 -14.80 -6.33
N LYS A 311 4.73 -15.53 -6.26
CA LYS A 311 5.19 -16.36 -7.38
C LYS A 311 4.19 -17.45 -7.75
N GLN A 312 3.62 -18.11 -6.74
CA GLN A 312 2.69 -19.22 -6.95
C GLN A 312 1.34 -18.75 -7.51
N LEU A 313 0.80 -17.67 -6.96
CA LEU A 313 -0.56 -17.20 -7.29
C LEU A 313 -0.58 -16.24 -8.48
N HIS A 314 0.43 -15.38 -8.61
CA HIS A 314 0.42 -14.28 -9.57
C HIS A 314 1.58 -14.31 -10.58
N GLN A 315 2.54 -15.23 -10.43
CA GLN A 315 3.66 -15.43 -11.36
C GLN A 315 4.54 -14.19 -11.53
N ILE A 316 4.80 -13.48 -10.42
CA ILE A 316 5.69 -12.32 -10.42
C ILE A 316 7.07 -12.65 -11.02
N THR A 317 7.66 -11.69 -11.70
CA THR A 317 9.00 -11.80 -12.30
C THR A 317 10.00 -10.83 -11.68
N GLU A 318 9.53 -9.86 -10.89
CA GLU A 318 10.36 -8.85 -10.25
C GLU A 318 9.95 -8.58 -8.80
N VAL A 319 10.92 -8.14 -8.00
CA VAL A 319 10.70 -7.54 -6.68
C VAL A 319 11.21 -6.10 -6.70
N TRP A 320 10.33 -5.16 -6.41
CA TRP A 320 10.66 -3.74 -6.32
C TRP A 320 10.59 -3.29 -4.86
N VAL A 321 11.62 -2.61 -4.39
CA VAL A 321 11.72 -2.21 -2.98
C VAL A 321 11.83 -0.70 -2.89
N PHE A 322 10.97 -0.09 -2.09
CA PHE A 322 10.94 1.35 -1.88
C PHE A 322 11.38 1.68 -0.46
N ASP A 323 12.52 2.34 -0.38
CA ASP A 323 13.04 2.99 0.81
C ASP A 323 12.79 4.50 0.70
N HIS A 324 12.83 5.20 1.84
CA HIS A 324 12.70 6.64 1.87
C HIS A 324 13.54 7.26 2.99
N LEU A 325 13.99 8.50 2.77
CA LEU A 325 14.62 9.32 3.79
C LEU A 325 13.60 9.77 4.84
N ASP A 326 14.11 10.18 6.00
CA ASP A 326 13.36 10.58 7.19
C ASP A 326 12.50 9.44 7.76
N CYS A 327 12.96 8.20 7.66
CA CYS A 327 12.21 7.02 8.10
C CYS A 327 12.33 6.77 9.61
N GLY A 328 11.18 6.69 10.29
CA GLY A 328 11.11 6.40 11.73
C GLY A 328 11.74 5.06 12.10
N ALA A 329 11.54 4.02 11.27
CA ALA A 329 12.14 2.72 11.48
C ALA A 329 13.67 2.73 11.30
N TYR A 330 14.22 3.48 10.34
CA TYR A 330 15.67 3.63 10.19
C TYR A 330 16.30 4.35 11.38
N LYS A 331 15.70 5.47 11.83
CA LYS A 331 16.14 6.17 13.04
C LYS A 331 16.13 5.25 14.25
N ALA A 332 15.05 4.50 14.40
CA ALA A 332 14.86 3.56 15.48
C ALA A 332 15.90 2.43 15.41
N ILE A 333 15.90 1.64 14.35
CA ILE A 333 16.77 0.47 14.20
C ILE A 333 18.23 0.89 14.17
N GLN A 334 18.65 1.94 13.47
CA GLN A 334 20.07 2.29 13.44
C GLN A 334 20.51 3.13 14.65
N ASN A 335 19.58 3.50 15.54
CA ASN A 335 19.81 4.39 16.67
C ASN A 335 20.50 5.70 16.23
N ILE A 336 19.97 6.31 15.17
CA ILE A 336 20.46 7.56 14.59
C ILE A 336 19.45 8.69 14.82
N PRO A 337 19.89 9.93 15.09
CA PRO A 337 18.99 11.05 15.37
C PRO A 337 18.24 11.54 14.12
N THR A 338 18.86 11.36 12.95
CA THR A 338 18.33 11.79 11.64
C THR A 338 18.62 10.73 10.61
N ASP A 339 17.72 10.59 9.64
CA ASP A 339 17.83 9.62 8.57
C ASP A 339 17.80 10.36 7.22
N LEU A 340 18.93 10.95 6.83
CA LEU A 340 19.07 11.71 5.58
C LEU A 340 20.19 11.18 4.68
N ASP A 341 20.85 10.11 5.10
CA ASP A 341 21.97 9.51 4.36
C ASP A 341 21.49 8.41 3.42
N ILE A 342 21.46 8.72 2.12
CA ILE A 342 21.12 7.79 1.04
C ILE A 342 22.04 6.54 1.06
N GLY A 343 23.27 6.66 1.55
CA GLY A 343 24.23 5.56 1.68
C GLY A 343 23.73 4.43 2.59
N LEU A 344 22.98 4.75 3.64
CA LEU A 344 22.40 3.78 4.56
C LEU A 344 21.34 2.93 3.84
N HIS A 345 20.40 3.56 3.13
CA HIS A 345 19.36 2.87 2.37
C HIS A 345 19.93 2.03 1.22
N THR A 346 20.85 2.60 0.43
CA THR A 346 21.44 1.86 -0.70
C THR A 346 22.26 0.64 -0.24
N THR A 347 22.83 0.69 0.96
CA THR A 347 23.49 -0.48 1.58
C THR A 347 22.48 -1.58 1.91
N GLU A 348 21.35 -1.24 2.53
CA GLU A 348 20.31 -2.21 2.88
C GLU A 348 19.61 -2.78 1.64
N LEU A 349 19.35 -1.94 0.62
CA LEU A 349 18.82 -2.40 -0.68
C LEU A 349 19.76 -3.40 -1.35
N ARG A 350 21.08 -3.18 -1.35
CA ARG A 350 22.06 -4.13 -1.91
C ARG A 350 22.14 -5.43 -1.12
N LYS A 351 22.01 -5.38 0.21
CA LYS A 351 21.93 -6.59 1.04
C LYS A 351 20.69 -7.40 0.68
N LEU A 352 19.53 -6.76 0.64
CA LEU A 352 18.27 -7.43 0.32
C LEU A 352 18.27 -7.99 -1.12
N GLN A 353 18.82 -7.25 -2.08
CA GLN A 353 19.08 -7.74 -3.43
C GLN A 353 19.88 -9.04 -3.42
N GLY A 354 20.96 -9.11 -2.63
CA GLY A 354 21.77 -10.33 -2.47
C GLY A 354 20.99 -11.49 -1.85
N PHE A 355 20.15 -11.21 -0.85
CA PHE A 355 19.32 -12.24 -0.20
C PHE A 355 18.28 -12.81 -1.16
N ILE A 356 17.57 -11.94 -1.89
CA ILE A 356 16.60 -12.33 -2.92
C ILE A 356 17.30 -13.11 -4.02
N GLY A 357 18.44 -12.63 -4.53
CA GLY A 357 19.21 -13.34 -5.57
C GLY A 357 19.71 -14.71 -5.15
N THR A 358 19.91 -14.95 -3.84
CA THR A 358 20.32 -16.26 -3.31
C THR A 358 19.18 -17.28 -3.33
N ARG A 359 17.95 -16.86 -3.02
CA ARG A 359 16.77 -17.77 -2.89
C ARG A 359 15.88 -17.79 -4.13
N HIS A 360 15.87 -16.71 -4.89
CA HIS A 360 15.00 -16.45 -6.04
C HIS A 360 15.82 -15.80 -7.17
N SER A 361 16.84 -16.51 -7.66
CA SER A 361 17.72 -16.04 -8.74
C SER A 361 17.00 -15.81 -10.08
N ASP A 362 15.76 -16.29 -10.19
CA ASP A 362 14.85 -16.10 -11.30
C ASP A 362 14.04 -14.79 -11.24
N LEU A 363 14.02 -14.10 -10.09
CA LEU A 363 13.39 -12.80 -9.94
C LEU A 363 14.41 -11.68 -10.20
N SER A 364 13.95 -10.63 -10.88
CA SER A 364 14.73 -9.39 -11.00
C SER A 364 14.49 -8.46 -9.81
N PHE A 365 15.44 -7.58 -9.53
CA PHE A 365 15.39 -6.67 -8.39
C PHE A 365 15.57 -5.21 -8.81
N LYS A 366 14.70 -4.34 -8.30
CA LYS A 366 14.89 -2.87 -8.34
C LYS A 366 14.60 -2.24 -6.99
N GLY A 367 15.61 -1.61 -6.40
CA GLY A 367 15.50 -0.80 -5.20
C GLY A 367 15.41 0.68 -5.55
N PHE A 368 14.56 1.43 -4.87
CA PHE A 368 14.39 2.87 -5.04
C PHE A 368 14.54 3.57 -3.69
N VAL A 369 15.18 4.74 -3.69
CA VAL A 369 15.24 5.62 -2.51
C VAL A 369 14.50 6.91 -2.82
N MET A 370 13.48 7.22 -2.03
CA MET A 370 12.74 8.49 -2.07
C MET A 370 13.35 9.52 -1.11
N ASP A 371 13.48 10.77 -1.53
CA ASP A 371 13.85 11.87 -0.62
C ASP A 371 12.66 12.38 0.18
N THR A 372 12.88 13.37 1.05
CA THR A 372 11.83 14.00 1.87
C THR A 372 10.84 14.85 1.08
N ASN A 373 10.89 14.86 -0.25
CA ASN A 373 9.90 15.46 -1.16
C ASN A 373 9.18 14.39 -2.01
N GLY A 374 9.51 13.10 -1.82
CA GLY A 374 8.91 12.00 -2.57
C GLY A 374 9.54 11.72 -3.91
N LEU A 375 10.67 12.36 -4.20
CA LEU A 375 11.39 12.17 -5.44
C LEU A 375 12.33 10.98 -5.31
N ILE A 376 12.34 10.14 -6.35
CA ILE A 376 13.32 9.05 -6.44
C ILE A 376 14.69 9.68 -6.69
N VAL A 377 15.55 9.63 -5.68
CA VAL A 377 16.91 10.20 -5.71
C VAL A 377 17.99 9.14 -5.95
N ASN A 378 17.68 7.86 -5.76
CA ASN A 378 18.61 6.77 -6.04
C ASN A 378 17.89 5.49 -6.47
N VAL A 379 18.61 4.62 -7.19
CA VAL A 379 18.14 3.32 -7.67
C VAL A 379 19.26 2.28 -7.53
N VAL A 380 18.92 1.12 -6.96
CA VAL A 380 19.76 -0.09 -6.94
C VAL A 380 19.14 -1.10 -7.91
N ASP A 381 19.78 -1.35 -9.05
CA ASP A 381 19.25 -2.21 -10.12
C ASP A 381 20.17 -3.41 -10.34
N ASP A 382 19.59 -4.60 -10.51
CA ASP A 382 20.33 -5.81 -10.88
C ASP A 382 20.55 -5.98 -12.39
N GLY A 383 19.90 -5.12 -13.19
CA GLY A 383 19.99 -5.11 -14.64
C GLY A 383 19.25 -6.26 -15.34
N LYS A 384 18.44 -7.05 -14.63
CA LYS A 384 17.78 -8.26 -15.15
C LYS A 384 16.26 -8.14 -15.38
N GLY A 385 15.64 -7.05 -14.91
CA GLY A 385 14.20 -6.81 -15.02
C GLY A 385 13.74 -6.16 -16.32
N ILE A 386 12.45 -5.83 -16.41
CA ILE A 386 11.89 -5.04 -17.52
C ILE A 386 12.72 -3.76 -17.64
N ASP A 387 13.35 -3.59 -18.81
CA ASP A 387 14.03 -2.36 -19.21
C ASP A 387 12.94 -1.31 -19.48
N VAL A 388 12.45 -0.70 -18.40
CA VAL A 388 11.52 0.42 -18.48
C VAL A 388 12.38 1.60 -18.91
N PRO A 389 12.26 2.10 -20.16
CA PRO A 389 13.12 3.15 -20.66
C PRO A 389 13.15 4.26 -19.63
N LEU A 390 14.35 4.65 -19.19
CA LEU A 390 14.52 5.87 -18.43
C LEU A 390 13.98 6.99 -19.33
N ARG A 391 12.71 7.35 -19.13
CA ARG A 391 12.26 8.65 -19.54
C ARG A 391 13.06 9.57 -18.66
N THR A 392 14.14 10.15 -19.20
CA THR A 392 14.83 11.28 -18.59
C THR A 392 13.78 12.14 -17.88
N PHE A 393 13.96 12.42 -16.59
CA PHE A 393 13.06 13.32 -15.87
C PHE A 393 12.85 14.58 -16.73
N GLY A 394 11.61 14.78 -17.19
CA GLY A 394 11.24 15.80 -18.19
C GLY A 394 10.92 15.32 -19.62
N SER A 395 11.05 14.03 -19.95
CA SER A 395 10.78 13.49 -21.32
C SER A 395 9.44 12.76 -21.47
N SER A 396 8.68 12.62 -20.39
CA SER A 396 7.23 12.43 -20.50
C SER A 396 6.62 13.79 -20.78
N ARG A 397 6.05 13.97 -21.97
CA ARG A 397 4.95 14.92 -22.12
C ARG A 397 3.99 14.71 -20.97
N ILE A 398 3.93 15.69 -20.07
CA ILE A 398 2.87 15.86 -19.10
C ILE A 398 1.58 15.87 -19.92
N ARG A 399 0.91 14.73 -19.99
CA ARG A 399 -0.49 14.69 -20.39
C ARG A 399 -1.26 14.83 -19.10
N ASN A 400 -1.71 16.05 -18.87
CA ASN A 400 -2.47 16.51 -17.72
C ASN A 400 -1.64 16.42 -16.43
N PRO A 401 -1.13 17.54 -15.86
CA PRO A 401 -0.63 17.53 -14.49
C PRO A 401 -1.71 16.91 -13.58
N SER A 402 -1.31 16.26 -12.49
CA SER A 402 -2.24 15.71 -11.49
C SER A 402 -3.30 16.73 -11.04
N SER A 403 -3.07 18.03 -11.17
CA SER A 403 -4.10 19.05 -10.99
C SER A 403 -5.28 18.84 -11.94
N ASP A 404 -5.06 18.50 -13.21
CA ASP A 404 -6.14 18.24 -14.17
C ASP A 404 -6.85 16.90 -13.92
N ILE A 405 -6.21 15.90 -13.32
CA ILE A 405 -6.86 14.63 -12.93
C ILE A 405 -7.62 14.80 -11.61
N THR A 406 -7.06 15.50 -10.63
CA THR A 406 -7.75 15.87 -9.38
C THR A 406 -8.91 16.80 -9.68
N ASP A 407 -8.74 17.80 -10.56
CA ASP A 407 -9.82 18.65 -11.07
C ASP A 407 -10.85 17.80 -11.82
N GLN A 408 -10.43 16.91 -12.72
CA GLN A 408 -11.35 16.05 -13.47
C GLN A 408 -12.12 15.10 -12.54
N LYS A 409 -11.48 14.51 -11.53
CA LYS A 409 -12.12 13.68 -10.50
C LYS A 409 -13.08 14.51 -9.64
N ALA A 410 -12.68 15.72 -9.22
CA ALA A 410 -13.53 16.64 -8.49
C ALA A 410 -14.76 17.08 -9.29
N PHE A 411 -14.61 17.31 -10.60
CA PHE A 411 -15.70 17.63 -11.53
C PHE A 411 -16.57 16.40 -11.88
N GLN A 412 -16.01 15.20 -11.89
CA GLN A 412 -16.77 13.96 -12.09
C GLN A 412 -17.55 13.55 -10.84
N ALA A 413 -17.06 13.93 -9.66
CA ALA A 413 -17.68 13.64 -8.37
C ALA A 413 -18.62 14.77 -7.86
N SER A 414 -18.72 15.89 -8.58
CA SER A 414 -19.62 17.00 -8.24
C SER A 414 -21.03 16.74 -8.76
N ASP A 415 -22.04 16.97 -7.92
CA ASP A 415 -23.46 16.86 -8.30
C ASP A 415 -23.89 17.95 -9.27
N TYR A 416 -23.27 19.14 -9.17
CA TYR A 416 -23.50 20.26 -10.07
C TYR A 416 -22.20 20.86 -10.55
N THR A 417 -22.19 21.26 -11.82
CA THR A 417 -21.12 22.07 -12.40
C THR A 417 -21.71 23.37 -12.91
N THR A 418 -21.13 24.51 -12.52
CA THR A 418 -21.56 25.84 -12.95
C THR A 418 -20.39 26.60 -13.55
N GLN A 419 -20.65 27.38 -14.59
CA GLN A 419 -19.64 28.21 -15.25
C GLN A 419 -19.95 29.68 -14.98
N VAL A 420 -18.99 30.40 -14.39
CA VAL A 420 -19.06 31.84 -14.16
C VAL A 420 -17.87 32.50 -14.85
N GLY A 421 -18.13 33.14 -16.00
CA GLY A 421 -17.07 33.70 -16.83
C GLY A 421 -16.13 32.62 -17.40
N LYS A 422 -14.82 32.76 -17.16
CA LYS A 422 -13.79 31.79 -17.55
C LYS A 422 -13.55 30.70 -16.50
N SER A 423 -14.23 30.75 -15.36
CA SER A 423 -14.09 29.78 -14.27
C SER A 423 -15.22 28.76 -14.29
N ILE A 424 -14.87 27.49 -14.07
CA ILE A 424 -15.79 26.37 -13.88
C ILE A 424 -15.73 26.00 -12.40
N VAL A 425 -16.89 25.80 -11.77
CA VAL A 425 -17.04 25.49 -10.34
C VAL A 425 -17.81 24.18 -10.21
N GLY A 426 -17.21 23.21 -9.53
CA GLY A 426 -17.86 21.95 -9.14
C GLY A 426 -18.44 22.09 -7.74
N THR A 427 -19.70 21.68 -7.54
CA THR A 427 -20.39 21.68 -6.25
C THR A 427 -20.88 20.27 -5.94
N ARG A 428 -20.49 19.77 -4.76
CA ARG A 428 -20.93 18.47 -4.24
C ARG A 428 -21.91 18.69 -3.08
N LEU A 429 -23.07 18.08 -3.15
CA LEU A 429 -24.04 17.97 -2.08
C LEU A 429 -23.63 16.79 -1.19
N CYS A 430 -23.49 17.01 0.11
CA CYS A 430 -23.32 15.89 1.03
C CYS A 430 -24.67 15.17 1.20
N ASP A 431 -24.67 13.85 1.05
CA ASP A 431 -25.80 13.01 1.44
C ASP A 431 -25.81 12.87 2.97
N CYS A 432 -26.85 13.39 3.62
CA CYS A 432 -27.04 13.28 5.07
C CYS A 432 -27.65 11.93 5.50
N SER A 433 -27.83 10.97 4.59
CA SER A 433 -28.51 9.69 4.88
C SER A 433 -27.57 8.52 5.20
N THR A 434 -26.27 8.63 4.92
CA THR A 434 -25.29 7.57 5.21
C THR A 434 -24.63 7.81 6.57
N PHE A 435 -24.96 6.97 7.56
CA PHE A 435 -24.29 6.95 8.86
C PHE A 435 -22.92 6.25 8.71
N ASP A 436 -21.85 7.04 8.76
CA ASP A 436 -20.47 6.54 8.89
C ASP A 436 -20.06 6.59 10.38
N PRO A 437 -19.89 5.43 11.06
CA PRO A 437 -19.51 5.40 12.47
C PRO A 437 -18.09 5.94 12.74
N ILE A 438 -17.26 6.17 11.72
CA ILE A 438 -15.91 6.74 11.86
C ILE A 438 -15.95 8.27 12.03
N LYS A 439 -17.02 8.95 11.60
CA LYS A 439 -17.13 10.41 11.66
C LYS A 439 -17.99 10.89 12.83
N HIS A 440 -17.36 11.14 13.97
CA HIS A 440 -17.96 11.96 15.03
C HIS A 440 -17.92 13.46 14.69
N ASN A 441 -18.72 13.95 13.73
CA ASN A 441 -19.13 15.36 13.72
C ASN A 441 -20.37 15.64 12.83
N PRO A 442 -21.52 16.09 13.39
CA PRO A 442 -22.70 16.45 12.63
C PRO A 442 -22.67 17.94 12.28
N LEU A 443 -21.81 18.37 11.36
CA LEU A 443 -21.91 19.71 10.77
C LEU A 443 -21.62 19.66 9.26
N ALA A 444 -22.71 19.70 8.50
CA ALA A 444 -22.72 19.83 7.05
C ALA A 444 -21.94 21.09 6.63
N THR A 445 -20.84 20.90 5.91
CA THR A 445 -20.07 22.00 5.33
C THR A 445 -20.06 21.82 3.81
N LEU A 446 -20.58 22.81 3.09
CA LEU A 446 -20.50 22.91 1.63
C LEU A 446 -19.02 23.01 1.20
N CYS A 447 -18.53 22.06 0.42
CA CYS A 447 -17.20 22.14 -0.20
C CYS A 447 -17.33 22.63 -1.64
N THR A 448 -16.91 23.88 -1.90
CA THR A 448 -16.81 24.44 -3.26
C THR A 448 -15.36 24.49 -3.73
N TYR A 449 -15.10 23.99 -4.94
CA TYR A 449 -13.78 24.07 -5.60
C TYR A 449 -13.86 25.02 -6.81
N GLN A 450 -12.91 25.97 -6.91
CA GLN A 450 -12.79 26.90 -8.04
C GLN A 450 -11.46 26.73 -8.76
N LYS A 451 -11.50 26.56 -10.10
CA LYS A 451 -10.31 26.66 -10.95
C LYS A 451 -10.04 28.12 -11.32
N GLY A 452 -8.95 28.69 -10.79
CA GLY A 452 -8.45 30.01 -11.18
C GLY A 452 -7.67 29.91 -12.49
N GLY A 453 -8.07 30.69 -13.50
CA GLY A 453 -7.36 30.75 -14.77
C GLY A 453 -6.22 31.77 -14.71
N SER A 454 -5.01 31.34 -15.09
CA SER A 454 -3.96 32.23 -15.60
C SER A 454 -3.86 32.10 -17.12
#